data_AF-A0A523VAD9-F1
#
_entry.id   AF-A0A523VAD9-F1
#
_cell.length_a   1.000
_cell.length_b   1.000
_cell.length_c   1.000
_cell.angle_alpha   90.00
_cell.angle_beta   90.00
_cell.angle_gamma   90.00
#
_symmetry.space_group_name_H-M   'P 1'
#
loop_
_entity.id
_entity.type
_entity.pdbx_description
1 polymer ?
#
loop_
_entity_poly.entity_id
_entity_poly.type
_entity_poly.pdbx_seq_one_letter_code
_entity_poly.pdbx_strand_id
1 'polypeptide(L)'
;MAPRRLGLAGAGAALVLLVVYLATMAPSLSWAHDGADGGDLATAVASGGIPHPPGFPAYLLLGSLFVRLPWGDVAWRLNLMSAVLAAGAAGLVAIAAGKVMASVDDSLPPGGRSPALRNSISAFCTGLCLGLAPLVWSQALIAEVYSAAAFFAALVVLLALLRGPAWALGLALGLGAGAHPTLVFLAPVVVWAVWVGTGRERATRLVGALTMT
;
A
#
# COMPACT_ATOMS: atom_id res chain seq x y z
N MET A 1 -17.15 -7.86 14.68
CA MET A 1 -17.54 -6.49 14.26
C MET A 1 -16.37 -5.52 14.07
N ALA A 2 -15.26 -5.65 14.82
CA ALA A 2 -14.04 -4.84 14.65
C ALA A 2 -13.43 -4.78 13.22
N PRO A 3 -13.32 -5.88 12.44
CA PRO A 3 -12.63 -5.83 11.15
C PRO A 3 -13.34 -4.96 10.11
N ARG A 4 -14.68 -4.90 10.14
CA ARG A 4 -15.45 -4.01 9.26
C ARG A 4 -15.17 -2.54 9.55
N ARG A 5 -15.04 -2.15 10.82
CA ARG A 5 -14.79 -0.76 11.21
C ARG A 5 -13.39 -0.28 10.79
N LEU A 6 -12.37 -1.13 10.93
CA LEU A 6 -11.02 -0.82 10.46
C LEU A 6 -10.97 -0.69 8.93
N GLY A 7 -11.67 -1.57 8.20
CA GLY A 7 -11.79 -1.44 6.75
C GLY A 7 -12.45 -0.14 6.31
N LEU A 8 -13.52 0.28 6.99
CA LEU A 8 -14.18 1.58 6.74
C LEU A 8 -13.27 2.77 7.06
N ALA A 9 -12.50 2.70 8.15
CA ALA A 9 -11.53 3.74 8.48
C ALA A 9 -10.44 3.88 7.40
N GLY A 10 -9.86 2.77 6.94
CA GLY A 10 -8.88 2.78 5.85
C GLY A 10 -9.45 3.30 4.54
N ALA A 11 -10.63 2.82 4.14
CA ALA A 11 -11.32 3.27 2.93
C ALA A 11 -11.69 4.76 3.00
N GLY A 12 -12.14 5.23 4.17
CA GLY A 12 -12.43 6.64 4.41
C GLY A 12 -11.19 7.52 4.27
N ALA A 13 -10.06 7.12 4.85
CA ALA A 13 -8.80 7.86 4.74
C ALA A 13 -8.33 7.93 3.28
N ALA A 14 -8.35 6.80 2.57
CA ALA A 14 -8.01 6.75 1.15
C ALA A 14 -8.92 7.64 0.30
N LEU A 15 -10.23 7.64 0.56
CA LEU A 15 -11.17 8.47 -0.20
C LEU A 15 -10.92 9.97 0.02
N VAL A 16 -10.73 10.40 1.27
CA VAL A 16 -10.41 11.80 1.58
C VAL A 16 -9.12 12.23 0.90
N LEU A 17 -8.07 11.41 0.99
CA LEU A 17 -6.78 11.70 0.36
C LEU A 17 -6.88 11.71 -1.16
N LEU A 18 -7.64 10.79 -1.76
CA LEU A 18 -7.84 10.76 -3.20
C LEU A 18 -8.51 12.06 -3.67
N VAL A 19 -9.52 12.56 -2.96
CA VAL A 19 -10.14 13.86 -3.30
C VAL A 19 -9.11 15.00 -3.23
N VAL A 20 -8.29 15.04 -2.18
CA VAL A 20 -7.23 16.05 -2.03
C VAL A 20 -6.22 15.96 -3.16
N TYR A 21 -5.74 14.76 -3.50
CA TYR A 21 -4.77 14.55 -4.57
C TYR A 21 -5.34 14.86 -5.94
N LEU A 22 -6.58 14.45 -6.24
CA LEU A 22 -7.25 14.80 -7.50
C LEU A 22 -7.40 16.32 -7.67
N ALA A 23 -7.65 17.04 -6.58
CA ALA A 23 -7.74 18.50 -6.59
C ALA A 23 -6.38 19.22 -6.70
N THR A 24 -5.26 18.52 -6.43
CA THR A 24 -3.93 19.14 -6.35
C THR A 24 -2.88 18.52 -7.28
N MET A 25 -3.19 17.42 -7.96
CA MET A 25 -2.27 16.75 -8.88
C MET A 25 -1.92 17.65 -10.06
N ALA A 26 -0.71 17.49 -10.57
CA ALA A 26 -0.28 18.27 -11.73
C ALA A 26 -1.18 17.96 -12.95
N PRO A 27 -1.57 18.98 -13.73
CA PRO A 27 -2.46 18.78 -14.88
C PRO A 27 -1.77 18.08 -16.06
N SER A 28 -0.43 17.97 -16.04
CA SER A 28 0.42 17.29 -17.03
C SER A 28 1.79 17.00 -16.39
N LEU A 29 2.84 16.82 -17.19
CA LEU A 29 4.22 16.74 -16.72
C LEU A 29 4.58 17.98 -15.90
N SER A 30 5.33 17.76 -14.82
CA SER A 30 5.79 18.82 -13.94
C SER A 30 7.17 18.48 -13.41
N TRP A 31 8.01 19.49 -13.28
CA TRP A 31 9.31 19.42 -12.61
C TRP A 31 9.22 19.77 -11.12
N ALA A 32 8.03 20.10 -10.62
CA ALA A 32 7.81 20.30 -9.20
C ALA A 32 8.02 18.99 -8.43
N HIS A 33 8.23 19.09 -7.11
CA HIS A 33 8.34 17.93 -6.21
C HIS A 33 9.47 16.96 -6.56
N ASP A 34 10.55 17.49 -7.12
CA ASP A 34 11.72 16.73 -7.58
C ASP A 34 11.38 15.69 -8.66
N GLY A 35 10.29 15.93 -9.43
CA GLY A 35 9.86 15.10 -10.54
C GLY A 35 10.79 15.22 -11.74
N ALA A 36 11.79 14.34 -11.81
CA ALA A 36 12.77 14.31 -12.91
C ALA A 36 12.51 13.18 -13.91
N ASP A 37 11.82 12.12 -13.47
CA ASP A 37 11.69 10.89 -14.23
C ASP A 37 10.37 10.80 -15.00
N GLY A 38 9.39 11.63 -14.64
CA GLY A 38 8.04 11.58 -15.21
C GLY A 38 7.98 11.66 -16.74
N GLY A 39 8.86 12.42 -17.39
CA GLY A 39 8.94 12.49 -18.85
C GLY A 39 9.40 11.17 -19.49
N ASP A 40 10.40 10.53 -18.88
CA ASP A 40 10.93 9.24 -19.32
C ASP A 40 9.91 8.12 -19.08
N LEU A 41 9.32 8.08 -17.87
CA LEU A 41 8.26 7.15 -17.51
C LEU A 41 7.03 7.26 -18.42
N ALA A 42 6.55 8.50 -18.68
CA ALA A 42 5.43 8.74 -19.57
C ALA A 42 5.71 8.28 -21.00
N THR A 43 6.90 8.57 -21.51
CA THR A 43 7.32 8.17 -22.85
C THR A 43 7.41 6.64 -22.97
N ALA A 44 8.01 5.97 -21.97
CA ALA A 44 8.12 4.52 -21.94
C ALA A 44 6.73 3.85 -21.93
N VAL A 45 5.80 4.32 -21.09
CA VAL A 45 4.43 3.78 -21.05
C VAL A 45 3.69 4.03 -22.37
N ALA A 46 3.80 5.23 -22.96
CA ALA A 46 3.11 5.58 -24.20
C ALA A 46 3.62 4.81 -25.42
N SER A 47 4.92 4.52 -25.46
CA SER A 47 5.58 3.82 -26.58
C SER A 47 5.67 2.30 -26.39
N GLY A 48 5.38 1.78 -25.20
CA GLY A 48 5.68 0.40 -24.83
C GLY A 48 7.19 0.13 -24.69
N GLY A 49 7.97 1.17 -24.45
CA GLY A 49 9.41 1.13 -24.25
C GLY A 49 9.82 0.80 -22.82
N ILE A 50 11.12 0.95 -22.53
CA ILE A 50 11.71 0.74 -21.21
C ILE A 50 12.39 2.06 -20.80
N PRO A 51 12.06 2.64 -19.64
CA PRO A 51 12.70 3.87 -19.15
C PRO A 51 14.12 3.57 -18.66
N HIS A 52 14.81 4.58 -18.14
CA HIS A 52 16.11 4.44 -17.51
C HIS A 52 16.17 3.26 -16.50
N PRO A 53 17.36 2.64 -16.32
CA PRO A 53 17.53 1.58 -15.34
C PRO A 53 17.03 2.00 -13.95
N PRO A 54 16.27 1.14 -13.24
CA PRO A 54 16.08 -0.30 -13.44
C PRO A 54 14.96 -0.72 -14.40
N GLY A 55 14.24 0.22 -15.03
CA GLY A 55 13.19 -0.08 -16.03
C GLY A 55 11.77 -0.32 -15.48
N PHE A 56 11.60 -0.47 -14.17
CA PHE A 56 10.30 -0.45 -13.45
C PHE A 56 9.13 -1.24 -14.09
N PRO A 57 9.28 -2.53 -14.41
CA PRO A 57 8.31 -3.28 -15.20
C PRO A 57 6.89 -3.33 -14.60
N ALA A 58 6.73 -3.42 -13.28
CA ALA A 58 5.40 -3.43 -12.67
C ALA A 58 4.73 -2.04 -12.72
N TYR A 59 5.53 -0.97 -12.60
CA TYR A 59 5.04 0.40 -12.80
C TYR A 59 4.53 0.57 -14.24
N LEU A 60 5.29 0.12 -15.25
CA LEU A 60 4.88 0.20 -16.65
C LEU A 60 3.59 -0.57 -16.94
N LEU A 61 3.42 -1.76 -16.35
CA LEU A 61 2.19 -2.54 -16.48
C LEU A 61 0.99 -1.79 -15.91
N LEU A 62 1.11 -1.23 -14.70
CA LEU A 62 0.05 -0.40 -14.10
C LEU A 62 -0.22 0.85 -14.94
N GLY A 63 0.83 1.54 -15.37
CA GLY A 63 0.74 2.71 -16.23
C GLY A 63 -0.01 2.41 -17.52
N SER A 64 0.28 1.27 -18.16
CA SER A 64 -0.39 0.83 -19.40
C SER A 64 -1.90 0.64 -19.25
N LEU A 65 -2.40 0.39 -18.04
CA LEU A 65 -3.83 0.33 -17.74
C LEU A 65 -4.42 1.73 -17.57
N PHE A 66 -3.74 2.60 -16.82
CA PHE A 66 -4.21 3.97 -16.57
C PHE A 66 -4.19 4.84 -17.83
N VAL A 67 -3.20 4.67 -18.72
CA VAL A 67 -3.14 5.45 -19.96
C VAL A 67 -4.26 5.10 -20.95
N ARG A 68 -5.03 4.02 -20.73
CA ARG A 68 -6.22 3.69 -21.53
C ARG A 68 -7.45 4.51 -21.16
N LEU A 69 -7.41 5.24 -20.04
CA LEU A 69 -8.49 6.16 -19.68
C LEU A 69 -8.63 7.25 -20.75
N PRO A 70 -9.84 7.73 -21.06
CA PRO A 70 -10.06 8.65 -22.18
C PRO A 70 -9.79 10.12 -21.84
N TRP A 71 -9.34 10.44 -20.63
CA TRP A 71 -9.19 11.82 -20.13
C TRP A 71 -7.73 12.23 -19.95
N GLY A 72 -7.44 13.52 -20.18
CA GLY A 72 -6.11 14.08 -20.01
C GLY A 72 -5.08 13.52 -20.98
N ASP A 73 -3.86 14.03 -20.91
CA ASP A 73 -2.70 13.46 -21.60
C ASP A 73 -2.13 12.25 -20.83
N VAL A 74 -1.07 11.64 -21.37
CA VAL A 74 -0.42 10.48 -20.74
C VAL A 74 0.08 10.80 -19.34
N ALA A 75 0.70 11.97 -19.15
CA ALA A 75 1.26 12.35 -17.86
C ALA A 75 0.16 12.59 -16.82
N TRP A 76 -0.95 13.22 -17.20
CA TRP A 76 -2.12 13.35 -16.35
C TRP A 76 -2.65 11.99 -15.87
N ARG A 77 -2.73 10.99 -16.77
CA ARG A 77 -3.19 9.64 -16.43
C ARG A 77 -2.22 8.90 -15.48
N LEU A 78 -0.93 9.18 -15.60
CA LEU A 78 0.09 8.66 -14.68
C LEU A 78 0.10 9.40 -13.33
N ASN A 79 -0.11 10.71 -13.31
CA ASN A 79 -0.33 11.47 -12.07
C ASN A 79 -1.57 10.93 -11.33
N LEU A 80 -2.65 10.62 -12.07
CA LEU A 80 -3.84 9.96 -11.53
C LEU A 80 -3.50 8.60 -10.91
N MET A 81 -2.67 7.80 -11.59
CA MET A 81 -2.17 6.53 -11.05
C MET A 81 -1.43 6.73 -9.72
N SER A 82 -0.52 7.71 -9.65
CA SER A 82 0.18 8.07 -8.42
C SER A 82 -0.79 8.45 -7.30
N ALA A 83 -1.79 9.28 -7.58
CA ALA A 83 -2.80 9.71 -6.62
C ALA A 83 -3.60 8.52 -6.07
N VAL A 84 -4.06 7.61 -6.93
CA VAL A 84 -4.81 6.40 -6.54
C VAL A 84 -3.96 5.47 -5.67
N LEU A 85 -2.71 5.21 -6.08
CA LEU A 85 -1.81 4.30 -5.37
C LEU A 85 -1.36 4.88 -4.03
N ALA A 86 -1.05 6.18 -3.95
CA ALA A 86 -0.68 6.84 -2.71
C ALA A 86 -1.84 6.87 -1.71
N ALA A 87 -3.05 7.20 -2.17
CA ALA A 87 -4.26 7.15 -1.34
C ALA A 87 -4.54 5.72 -0.84
N GLY A 88 -4.39 4.73 -1.73
CA GLY A 88 -4.47 3.31 -1.38
C GLY A 88 -3.43 2.91 -0.32
N ALA A 89 -2.17 3.32 -0.48
CA ALA A 89 -1.09 3.05 0.47
C ALA A 89 -1.44 3.58 1.87
N ALA A 90 -1.91 4.83 1.96
CA ALA A 90 -2.34 5.44 3.22
C ALA A 90 -3.52 4.69 3.85
N GLY A 91 -4.49 4.25 3.05
CA GLY A 91 -5.60 3.41 3.52
C GLY A 91 -5.17 2.05 4.05
N LEU A 92 -4.21 1.39 3.38
CA LEU A 92 -3.64 0.12 3.84
C LEU A 92 -2.86 0.30 5.15
N VAL A 93 -2.09 1.38 5.28
CA VAL A 93 -1.37 1.72 6.53
C VAL A 93 -2.34 2.03 7.67
N ALA A 94 -3.45 2.73 7.40
CA ALA A 94 -4.50 2.94 8.39
C ALA A 94 -5.05 1.60 8.93
N ILE A 95 -5.35 0.65 8.05
CA ILE A 95 -5.83 -0.69 8.46
C ILE A 95 -4.75 -1.43 9.25
N ALA A 96 -3.49 -1.37 8.82
CA ALA A 96 -2.36 -1.98 9.50
C ALA A 96 -2.18 -1.43 10.93
N ALA A 97 -2.21 -0.11 11.10
CA ALA A 97 -2.13 0.54 12.40
C ALA A 97 -3.30 0.12 13.30
N GLY A 98 -4.52 0.11 12.74
CA GLY A 98 -5.73 -0.37 13.44
C GLY A 98 -5.60 -1.81 13.95
N LYS A 99 -4.99 -2.69 13.16
CA LYS A 99 -4.72 -4.09 13.53
C LYS A 99 -3.70 -4.20 14.65
N VAL A 100 -2.62 -3.43 14.60
CA VAL A 100 -1.61 -3.39 15.67
C VAL A 100 -2.23 -2.91 16.98
N MET A 101 -3.00 -1.82 16.95
CA MET A 101 -3.69 -1.31 18.15
C MET A 101 -4.68 -2.33 18.73
N ALA A 102 -5.45 -3.01 17.89
CA ALA A 102 -6.35 -4.07 18.35
C ALA A 102 -5.60 -5.22 19.03
N SER A 103 -4.44 -5.62 18.53
CA SER A 103 -3.64 -6.68 19.16
C SER A 103 -3.05 -6.28 20.53
N VAL A 104 -2.78 -4.99 20.73
CA VAL A 104 -2.36 -4.45 22.03
C VAL A 104 -3.53 -4.48 23.01
N ASP A 105 -4.73 -4.09 22.57
CA ASP A 105 -5.93 -4.12 23.43
C ASP A 105 -6.29 -5.54 23.87
N ASP A 106 -6.18 -6.53 22.99
CA ASP A 106 -6.42 -7.95 23.32
C ASP A 106 -5.44 -8.48 24.40
N SER A 107 -4.33 -7.79 24.63
CA SER A 107 -3.31 -8.14 25.64
C SER A 107 -3.56 -7.50 27.01
N LEU A 108 -4.55 -6.59 27.15
CA LEU A 108 -4.85 -5.85 28.38
C LEU A 108 -6.09 -6.41 29.10
N PRO A 109 -6.23 -6.23 30.44
CA PRO A 109 -7.43 -6.61 31.17
C PRO A 109 -8.69 -5.89 30.64
N PRO A 110 -9.89 -6.51 30.70
CA PRO A 110 -11.13 -5.88 30.23
C PRO A 110 -11.42 -4.55 30.95
N GLY A 111 -11.39 -3.43 30.21
CA GLY A 111 -11.66 -2.08 30.71
C GLY A 111 -12.76 -1.36 29.93
N GLY A 112 -13.57 -0.54 30.61
CA GLY A 112 -14.89 -0.03 30.17
C GLY A 112 -14.98 1.05 29.08
N ARG A 113 -14.06 1.11 28.10
CA ARG A 113 -14.26 1.89 26.86
C ARG A 113 -14.47 0.95 25.68
N SER A 114 -15.10 1.41 24.60
CA SER A 114 -15.17 0.63 23.35
C SER A 114 -13.84 0.78 22.58
N PRO A 115 -12.87 -0.17 22.69
CA PRO A 115 -11.57 -0.05 22.02
C PRO A 115 -11.72 0.07 20.51
N ALA A 116 -12.78 -0.53 19.94
CA ALA A 116 -13.01 -0.58 18.51
C ALA A 116 -13.21 0.80 17.87
N LEU A 117 -13.96 1.72 18.51
CA LEU A 117 -14.19 3.06 17.95
C LEU A 117 -12.92 3.90 18.01
N ARG A 118 -12.24 3.90 19.16
CA ARG A 118 -10.95 4.58 19.35
C ARG A 118 -9.94 4.13 18.31
N ASN A 119 -9.76 2.81 18.15
CA ASN A 119 -8.79 2.27 17.18
C ASN A 119 -9.15 2.62 15.73
N SER A 120 -10.44 2.71 15.41
CA SER A 120 -10.89 3.12 14.07
C SER A 120 -10.60 4.59 13.78
N ILE A 121 -10.82 5.47 14.77
CA ILE A 121 -10.49 6.90 14.66
C ILE A 121 -8.96 7.06 14.55
N SER A 122 -8.20 6.41 15.43
CA SER A 122 -6.74 6.45 15.39
C SER A 122 -6.20 5.92 14.05
N ALA A 123 -6.74 4.82 13.53
CA ALA A 123 -6.37 4.27 12.22
C ALA A 123 -6.63 5.28 11.09
N PHE A 124 -7.83 5.87 11.05
CA PHE A 124 -8.18 6.90 10.07
C PHE A 124 -7.21 8.09 10.14
N CYS A 125 -6.95 8.61 11.34
CA CYS A 125 -5.98 9.70 11.54
C CYS A 125 -4.57 9.30 11.11
N THR A 126 -4.11 8.06 11.38
CA THR A 126 -2.81 7.58 10.92
C THR A 126 -2.70 7.62 9.39
N GLY A 127 -3.74 7.17 8.68
CA GLY A 127 -3.79 7.25 7.22
C GLY A 127 -3.70 8.69 6.72
N LEU A 128 -4.49 9.61 7.29
CA LEU A 128 -4.45 11.02 6.94
C LEU A 128 -3.09 11.67 7.24
N CYS A 129 -2.50 11.40 8.40
CA CYS A 129 -1.18 11.92 8.78
C CYS A 129 -0.10 11.45 7.81
N LEU A 130 -0.12 10.19 7.39
CA LEU A 130 0.83 9.68 6.40
C LEU A 130 0.59 10.30 5.03
N GLY A 131 -0.66 10.31 4.54
CA GLY A 131 -0.99 10.81 3.21
C GLY A 131 -0.79 12.31 3.03
N LEU A 132 -1.07 13.10 4.07
CA LEU A 132 -0.85 14.55 4.05
C LEU A 132 0.59 14.93 4.44
N ALA A 133 1.45 13.97 4.77
CA ALA A 133 2.87 14.25 5.00
C ALA A 133 3.48 14.84 3.71
N PRO A 134 4.26 15.93 3.79
CA PRO A 134 4.73 16.65 2.60
C PRO A 134 5.43 15.75 1.56
N LEU A 135 6.21 14.76 2.01
CA LEU A 135 6.90 13.83 1.12
C LEU A 135 5.94 12.85 0.40
N VAL A 136 4.92 12.34 1.08
CA VAL A 136 3.97 11.40 0.47
C VAL A 136 3.03 12.14 -0.45
N TRP A 137 2.54 13.30 0.00
CA TRP A 137 1.68 14.15 -0.80
C TRP A 137 2.41 14.59 -2.07
N SER A 138 3.64 15.10 -1.98
CA SER A 138 4.37 15.59 -3.15
C SER A 138 4.47 14.54 -4.27
N GLN A 139 4.77 13.29 -3.91
CA GLN A 139 4.87 12.18 -4.87
C GLN A 139 3.51 11.67 -5.37
N ALA A 140 2.43 11.87 -4.62
CA ALA A 140 1.07 11.54 -5.06
C ALA A 140 0.57 12.43 -6.22
N LEU A 141 1.21 13.59 -6.45
CA LEU A 141 0.75 14.59 -7.42
C LEU A 141 1.38 14.46 -8.81
N ILE A 142 2.45 13.67 -8.93
CA ILE A 142 3.30 13.60 -10.13
C ILE A 142 3.57 12.15 -10.55
N ALA A 143 3.93 11.95 -11.82
CA ALA A 143 4.19 10.67 -12.43
C ALA A 143 5.58 10.17 -12.01
N GLU A 144 5.63 9.50 -10.87
CA GLU A 144 6.85 8.98 -10.27
C GLU A 144 6.62 7.57 -9.70
N VAL A 145 7.70 6.81 -9.55
CA VAL A 145 7.65 5.39 -9.11
C VAL A 145 7.29 5.21 -7.63
N TYR A 146 7.44 6.28 -6.82
CA TYR A 146 7.35 6.20 -5.36
C TYR A 146 5.96 5.91 -4.81
N SER A 147 4.88 6.40 -5.45
CA SER A 147 3.51 6.09 -5.01
C SER A 147 3.16 4.62 -5.20
N ALA A 148 3.61 4.02 -6.31
CA ALA A 148 3.48 2.58 -6.55
C ALA A 148 4.31 1.76 -5.55
N ALA A 149 5.55 2.19 -5.30
CA ALA A 149 6.43 1.60 -4.29
C ALA A 149 5.77 1.63 -2.89
N ALA A 150 5.22 2.77 -2.47
CA ALA A 150 4.54 2.94 -1.20
C ALA A 150 3.31 2.02 -1.07
N PHE A 151 2.52 1.88 -2.14
CA PHE A 151 1.37 1.00 -2.17
C PHE A 151 1.75 -0.47 -1.93
N PHE A 152 2.72 -0.99 -2.69
CA PHE A 152 3.16 -2.38 -2.53
C PHE A 152 3.86 -2.62 -1.19
N ALA A 153 4.62 -1.65 -0.68
CA ALA A 153 5.21 -1.74 0.66
C ALA A 153 4.12 -1.85 1.74
N ALA A 154 3.10 -0.98 1.68
CA ALA A 154 1.97 -1.02 2.59
C ALA A 154 1.17 -2.33 2.46
N LEU A 155 1.00 -2.85 1.24
CA LEU A 155 0.35 -4.13 0.99
C LEU A 155 1.11 -5.31 1.60
N VAL A 156 2.44 -5.37 1.42
CA VAL A 156 3.29 -6.40 2.03
C VAL A 156 3.17 -6.37 3.55
N VAL A 157 3.28 -5.18 4.16
CA VAL A 157 3.16 -5.01 5.62
C VAL A 157 1.78 -5.45 6.11
N LEU A 158 0.70 -5.03 5.44
CA LEU A 158 -0.64 -5.41 5.83
C LEU A 158 -0.85 -6.92 5.70
N LEU A 159 -0.44 -7.53 4.59
CA LEU A 159 -0.53 -8.99 4.39
C LEU A 159 0.27 -9.75 5.46
N ALA A 160 1.45 -9.24 5.85
CA ALA A 160 2.27 -9.86 6.89
C ALA A 160 1.56 -9.80 8.26
N LEU A 161 0.95 -8.66 8.60
CA LEU A 161 0.15 -8.51 9.82
C LEU A 161 -1.10 -9.38 9.81
N LEU A 162 -1.76 -9.50 8.64
CA LEU A 162 -2.93 -10.36 8.45
C LEU A 162 -2.59 -11.85 8.38
N ARG A 163 -1.31 -12.22 8.36
CA ARG A 163 -0.84 -13.59 8.13
C ARG A 163 -1.38 -14.17 6.83
N GLY A 164 -1.31 -13.36 5.77
CA GLY A 164 -1.65 -13.78 4.42
C GLY A 164 -0.80 -14.98 3.97
N PRO A 165 -1.30 -15.77 3.01
CA PRO A 165 -0.58 -16.93 2.53
C PRO A 165 0.74 -16.52 1.86
N ALA A 166 1.75 -17.39 1.92
CA ALA A 166 3.10 -17.09 1.42
C ALA A 166 3.13 -16.64 -0.05
N TRP A 167 2.26 -17.20 -0.90
CA TRP A 167 2.18 -16.80 -2.31
C TRP A 167 1.70 -15.35 -2.48
N ALA A 168 0.80 -14.86 -1.62
CA ALA A 168 0.28 -13.49 -1.71
C ALA A 168 1.35 -12.48 -1.26
N LEU A 169 2.09 -12.81 -0.20
CA LEU A 169 3.25 -12.03 0.24
C LEU A 169 4.34 -12.00 -0.82
N GLY A 170 4.68 -13.15 -1.40
CA GLY A 170 5.68 -13.26 -2.48
C GLY A 170 5.26 -12.49 -3.72
N LEU A 171 3.99 -12.57 -4.12
CA LEU A 171 3.46 -11.81 -5.26
C LEU A 171 3.51 -10.30 -5.01
N ALA A 172 3.06 -9.84 -3.84
CA ALA A 172 3.08 -8.42 -3.48
C ALA A 172 4.52 -7.88 -3.43
N LEU A 173 5.46 -8.65 -2.88
CA LEU A 173 6.88 -8.31 -2.86
C LEU A 173 7.48 -8.28 -4.27
N GLY A 174 7.17 -9.28 -5.11
CA GLY A 174 7.68 -9.36 -6.48
C GLY A 174 7.19 -8.23 -7.37
N LEU A 175 5.89 -7.93 -7.33
CA LEU A 175 5.32 -6.75 -8.02
C LEU A 175 5.89 -5.46 -7.45
N GLY A 176 6.06 -5.39 -6.12
CA GLY A 176 6.68 -4.25 -5.45
C GLY A 176 8.12 -4.00 -5.91
N ALA A 177 8.94 -5.03 -6.01
CA ALA A 177 10.32 -4.94 -6.53
C ALA A 177 10.34 -4.53 -8.01
N GLY A 178 9.34 -4.95 -8.78
CA GLY A 178 9.13 -4.50 -10.16
C GLY A 178 8.62 -3.06 -10.27
N ALA A 179 8.03 -2.49 -9.22
CA ALA A 179 7.64 -1.09 -9.17
C ALA A 179 8.79 -0.20 -8.70
N HIS A 180 9.57 -0.67 -7.73
CA HIS A 180 10.82 -0.04 -7.31
C HIS A 180 11.74 -1.07 -6.63
N PRO A 181 13.02 -1.21 -7.03
CA PRO A 181 13.88 -2.32 -6.59
C PRO A 181 14.18 -2.30 -5.08
N THR A 182 14.11 -1.13 -4.43
CA THR A 182 14.34 -1.03 -2.97
C THR A 182 13.34 -1.84 -2.15
N LEU A 183 12.19 -2.23 -2.71
CA LEU A 183 11.23 -3.09 -2.00
C LEU A 183 11.80 -4.48 -1.69
N VAL A 184 12.89 -4.90 -2.34
CA VAL A 184 13.61 -6.14 -1.99
C VAL A 184 14.03 -6.16 -0.51
N PHE A 185 14.26 -4.99 0.10
CA PHE A 185 14.60 -4.88 1.53
C PHE A 185 13.45 -5.25 2.48
N LEU A 186 12.23 -5.45 1.97
CA LEU A 186 11.11 -6.02 2.72
C LEU A 186 11.12 -7.56 2.76
N ALA A 187 12.04 -8.23 2.05
CA ALA A 187 12.15 -9.69 2.06
C ALA A 187 12.26 -10.30 3.47
N PRO A 188 13.03 -9.74 4.43
CA PRO A 188 13.07 -10.25 5.81
C PRO A 188 11.70 -10.25 6.50
N VAL A 189 10.86 -9.24 6.24
CA VAL A 189 9.49 -9.17 6.78
C VAL A 189 8.64 -10.32 6.23
N VAL A 190 8.74 -10.59 4.93
CA VAL A 190 8.02 -11.69 4.28
C VAL A 190 8.48 -13.05 4.81
N VAL A 191 9.79 -13.28 4.87
CA VAL A 191 10.37 -14.53 5.39
C VAL A 191 9.92 -14.76 6.84
N TRP A 192 10.02 -13.73 7.68
CA TRP A 192 9.56 -13.80 9.07
C TRP A 192 8.06 -14.13 9.16
N ALA A 193 7.22 -13.44 8.38
CA ALA A 193 5.77 -13.67 8.40
C ALA A 193 5.39 -15.10 7.99
N VAL A 194 6.03 -15.64 6.94
CA VAL A 194 5.81 -17.02 6.48
C VAL A 194 6.31 -18.03 7.51
N TRP A 195 7.48 -17.80 8.09
CA TRP A 195 8.04 -18.68 9.11
C TRP A 195 7.14 -18.80 10.35
N VAL A 196 6.67 -17.66 10.87
CA VAL A 196 5.75 -17.65 12.02
C VAL A 196 4.39 -18.27 11.67
N GLY A 197 3.89 -18.07 10.44
CA GLY A 197 2.64 -18.68 9.97
C GLY A 197 2.69 -20.20 9.95
N THR A 198 3.72 -20.76 9.33
CA THR A 198 3.90 -22.23 9.19
C THR A 198 4.15 -22.94 10.52
N GLY A 199 4.89 -22.32 11.45
CA GLY A 199 5.12 -22.88 12.79
C GLY A 199 3.83 -23.08 13.58
N ARG A 200 2.87 -22.16 13.45
CA ARG A 200 1.58 -22.23 14.15
C ARG A 200 0.65 -23.29 13.57
N GLU A 201 0.63 -23.46 12.24
CA GLU A 201 -0.14 -24.53 11.57
C GLU A 201 0.36 -25.93 11.93
N ARG A 202 1.68 -26.11 12.08
CA ARG A 202 2.25 -27.38 12.55
C ARG A 202 1.82 -27.69 13.98
N ALA A 203 1.85 -26.70 14.86
CA ALA A 203 1.41 -26.86 16.25
C ALA A 203 -0.08 -27.24 16.36
N THR A 204 -0.96 -26.59 15.59
CA THR A 204 -2.40 -26.92 15.61
C THR A 204 -2.70 -28.31 15.06
N ARG A 205 -2.00 -28.75 14.01
CA ARG A 205 -2.14 -30.12 13.47
C ARG A 205 -1.68 -31.18 14.47
N LEU A 206 -0.58 -30.95 15.19
CA LEU A 206 -0.10 -31.86 16.23
C LEU A 206 -1.07 -31.97 17.41
N VAL A 207 -1.61 -30.84 17.89
CA VAL A 207 -2.64 -30.84 18.94
C VAL A 207 -3.91 -31.55 18.47
N GLY A 208 -4.38 -31.27 17.25
CA GLY A 208 -5.54 -31.95 16.69
C GLY A 208 -5.36 -33.47 16.58
N ALA A 209 -4.17 -33.92 16.16
CA ALA A 209 -3.83 -35.34 16.09
C ALA A 209 -3.79 -36.00 17.48
N LEU A 210 -3.31 -35.30 18.51
CA LEU A 210 -3.27 -35.80 19.90
C LEU A 210 -4.65 -35.82 20.59
N THR A 211 -5.61 -35.01 20.14
CA THR A 211 -6.97 -35.00 20.69
C THR A 211 -7.94 -35.99 20.03
N MET A 212 -7.53 -36.66 18.95
CA MET A 212 -8.34 -37.66 18.23
C MET A 212 -7.97 -39.12 18.56
N THR A 213 -7.09 -39.34 19.54
CA THR A 213 -6.71 -40.64 20.12
C THR A 213 -7.25 -40.76 21.53
#